data_AF-A0A9E5NBC0-F1
#
_entry.id   AF-A0A9E5NBC0-F1
#
_cell.length_a   1.000
_cell.length_b   1.000
_cell.length_c   1.000
_cell.angle_alpha   90.00
_cell.angle_beta   90.00
_cell.angle_gamma   90.00
#
_symmetry.space_group_name_H-M   'P 1'
#
loop_
_entity.id
_entity.type
_entity.pdbx_description
1 polymer ?
#
loop_
_entity_poly.entity_id
_entity_poly.type
_entity_poly.pdbx_seq_one_letter_code
_entity_poly.pdbx_strand_id
1 'polypeptide(L)'
;MKQTTILSRPDDPAFLRARAKISAIFFDLDGTLIDTDDAFLTSLATRLDRLNYLFPRGDPRSLVRRAMLAAEGPVNQVVTLLDAVGLDDNLFSIGDRLRRVRGLRVRGQFAPIEGAVEMVNSLQDSYQLGIITTRSREDAWAFVRQFDLERAFDVVSTREDTWRL
;
A
#
# COMPACT_ATOMS: atom_id res chain seq x y z
N MET A 1 9.13 0.29 -33.41
CA MET A 1 10.04 0.96 -32.44
C MET A 1 9.20 1.88 -31.57
N LYS A 2 8.87 1.48 -30.34
CA LYS A 2 8.16 2.37 -29.40
C LYS A 2 9.21 3.32 -28.81
N GLN A 3 8.99 4.62 -28.98
CA GLN A 3 9.78 5.66 -28.32
C GLN A 3 9.62 5.47 -26.82
N THR A 4 10.67 5.02 -26.16
CA THR A 4 10.84 5.18 -24.72
C THR A 4 10.91 6.68 -24.48
N THR A 5 9.80 7.27 -24.01
CA THR A 5 9.77 8.63 -23.50
C THR A 5 10.87 8.75 -22.46
N ILE A 6 11.92 9.48 -22.81
CA ILE A 6 13.03 9.77 -21.92
C ILE A 6 12.45 10.54 -20.74
N LEU A 7 12.53 9.95 -19.55
CA LEU A 7 12.42 10.68 -18.29
C LEU A 7 13.37 11.87 -18.40
N SER A 8 12.83 13.08 -18.47
CA SER A 8 13.61 14.32 -18.60
C SER A 8 14.72 14.31 -17.56
N ARG A 9 15.97 14.59 -17.97
CA ARG A 9 17.09 14.66 -17.03
C ARG A 9 16.76 15.72 -15.95
N PRO A 10 17.14 15.52 -14.68
CA PRO A 10 16.82 16.47 -13.61
C PRO A 10 17.31 17.91 -13.88
N ASP A 11 18.36 18.06 -14.68
CA ASP A 11 18.94 19.35 -15.07
C ASP A 11 18.36 19.92 -16.38
N ASP A 12 17.37 19.24 -16.98
CA ASP A 12 16.72 19.71 -18.19
C ASP A 12 16.00 21.05 -17.90
N PRO A 13 16.26 22.13 -18.68
CA PRO A 13 15.61 23.42 -18.47
C PRO A 13 14.07 23.37 -18.48
N ALA A 14 13.48 22.46 -19.25
CA ALA A 14 12.03 22.26 -19.26
C ALA A 14 11.56 21.62 -17.94
N PHE A 15 12.30 20.65 -17.42
CA PHE A 15 12.03 20.03 -16.12
C PHE A 15 12.16 21.04 -14.99
N LEU A 16 13.23 21.85 -14.96
CA LEU A 16 13.43 22.91 -13.96
C LEU A 16 12.30 23.96 -13.98
N ARG A 17 11.83 24.35 -15.17
CA ARG A 17 10.70 25.28 -15.31
C ARG A 17 9.38 24.67 -14.87
N ALA A 18 9.15 23.38 -15.14
CA ALA A 18 7.96 22.67 -14.69
C ALA A 18 7.97 22.51 -13.17
N ARG A 19 9.13 22.13 -12.61
CA ARG A 19 9.40 22.02 -11.17
C ARG A 19 8.99 23.29 -10.42
N ALA A 20 9.41 24.46 -10.91
CA ALA A 20 9.10 25.75 -10.29
C ALA A 20 7.60 26.12 -10.29
N LYS A 21 6.76 25.40 -11.04
CA LYS A 21 5.31 25.63 -11.11
C LYS A 21 4.50 24.68 -10.22
N ILE A 22 5.12 23.64 -9.66
CA ILE A 22 4.44 22.68 -8.80
C ILE A 22 4.32 23.29 -7.41
N SER A 23 3.08 23.53 -6.96
CA SER A 23 2.81 24.10 -5.63
C SER A 23 2.69 23.04 -4.54
N ALA A 24 2.18 21.85 -4.89
CA ALA A 24 1.97 20.75 -3.95
C ALA A 24 2.07 19.39 -4.65
N ILE A 25 2.42 18.35 -3.88
CA ILE A 25 2.49 16.96 -4.33
C ILE A 25 1.62 16.10 -3.42
N PHE A 26 0.70 15.35 -4.01
CA PHE A 26 -0.15 14.41 -3.28
C PHE A 26 0.24 12.97 -3.61
N PHE A 27 0.43 12.17 -2.56
CA PHE A 27 0.80 10.75 -2.66
C PHE A 27 -0.38 9.85 -2.34
N ASP A 28 -0.53 8.77 -3.10
CA ASP A 28 -1.23 7.59 -2.60
C ASP A 28 -0.32 6.80 -1.64
N LEU A 29 -0.90 5.89 -0.87
CA LEU A 29 -0.17 4.99 0.00
C LEU A 29 0.15 3.66 -0.68
N ASP A 30 -0.87 2.89 -1.06
CA ASP A 30 -0.69 1.53 -1.53
C ASP A 30 -0.02 1.50 -2.92
N GLY A 31 1.09 0.78 -3.03
CA GLY A 31 1.85 0.67 -4.29
C GLY A 31 2.58 1.96 -4.68
N THR A 32 2.61 2.96 -3.79
CA THR A 32 3.33 4.23 -3.98
C THR A 32 4.30 4.51 -2.83
N LEU A 33 3.80 4.62 -1.59
CA LEU A 33 4.65 4.79 -0.41
C LEU A 33 4.78 3.50 0.39
N ILE A 34 3.76 2.63 0.34
CA ILE A 34 3.70 1.35 1.02
C ILE A 34 3.89 0.24 0.00
N ASP A 35 4.87 -0.63 0.24
CA ASP A 35 5.00 -1.91 -0.44
C ASP A 35 3.84 -2.82 0.01
N THR A 36 2.99 -3.15 -0.96
CA THR A 36 1.77 -3.88 -0.69
C THR A 36 1.95 -5.38 -0.57
N ASP A 37 3.09 -5.91 -1.00
CA ASP A 37 3.30 -7.33 -1.23
C ASP A 37 3.97 -8.00 -0.01
N ASP A 38 4.93 -7.32 0.62
CA ASP A 38 5.80 -7.94 1.63
C ASP A 38 5.23 -8.00 3.05
N ALA A 39 4.34 -7.06 3.42
CA ALA A 39 3.79 -6.99 4.77
C ALA A 39 2.87 -8.19 5.11
N PHE A 40 2.15 -8.72 4.11
CA PHE A 40 1.33 -9.92 4.29
C PHE A 40 2.20 -11.18 4.35
N LEU A 41 3.20 -11.27 3.47
CA LEU A 41 4.15 -12.38 3.42
C LEU A 41 4.89 -12.55 4.76
N THR A 42 5.34 -11.45 5.37
CA THR A 42 6.09 -11.48 6.64
C THR A 42 5.21 -11.90 7.82
N SER A 43 3.97 -11.41 7.90
CA SER A 43 2.99 -11.81 8.91
C SER A 43 2.64 -13.30 8.82
N LEU A 44 2.37 -13.78 7.60
CA LEU A 44 2.00 -15.17 7.37
C LEU A 44 3.21 -16.11 7.58
N ALA A 45 4.40 -15.72 7.13
CA ALA A 45 5.64 -16.45 7.37
C ALA A 45 5.92 -16.58 8.87
N THR A 46 5.76 -15.51 9.66
CA THR A 46 6.02 -15.56 11.13
C THR A 46 5.01 -16.44 11.88
N ARG A 47 3.77 -16.53 11.37
CA ARG A 47 2.73 -17.42 11.95
C ARG A 47 2.93 -18.88 11.54
N LEU A 48 3.47 -19.11 10.35
CA LEU A 48 3.87 -20.43 9.86
C LEU A 48 5.21 -20.90 10.43
N ASP A 49 6.12 -19.99 10.77
CA ASP A 49 7.37 -20.32 11.46
C ASP A 49 7.10 -20.94 12.84
N ARG A 50 6.03 -20.50 13.52
CA ARG A 50 5.53 -21.15 14.73
C ARG A 50 4.97 -22.56 14.49
N LEU A 51 4.64 -22.90 13.26
CA LEU A 51 4.19 -24.21 12.80
C LEU A 51 5.29 -25.00 12.07
N ASN A 52 6.54 -24.50 11.99
CA ASN A 52 7.66 -25.18 11.33
C ASN A 52 7.99 -26.55 11.95
N TYR A 53 7.49 -26.84 13.16
CA TYR A 53 7.53 -28.19 13.72
C TYR A 53 6.83 -29.23 12.81
N LEU A 54 5.84 -28.81 12.02
CA LEU A 54 5.09 -29.67 11.10
C LEU A 54 5.70 -29.76 9.68
N PHE A 55 6.69 -28.93 9.34
CA PHE A 55 7.30 -28.86 8.00
C PHE A 55 8.83 -28.75 8.04
N PRO A 56 9.56 -29.84 8.33
CA PRO A 56 10.97 -29.76 8.74
C PRO A 56 12.01 -29.46 7.63
N ARG A 57 11.62 -29.17 6.38
CA ARG A 57 12.58 -29.18 5.23
C ARG A 57 12.37 -28.14 4.12
N GLY A 58 11.54 -27.10 4.29
CA GLY A 58 11.31 -26.10 3.23
C GLY A 58 11.56 -24.66 3.70
N ASP A 59 12.01 -23.79 2.80
CA ASP A 59 11.98 -22.33 2.99
C ASP A 59 10.51 -21.87 2.99
N PRO A 60 9.95 -21.47 4.15
CA PRO A 60 8.53 -21.15 4.29
C PRO A 60 8.12 -19.97 3.39
N ARG A 61 9.04 -19.03 3.14
CA ARG A 61 8.74 -17.79 2.41
C ARG A 61 8.44 -18.05 0.94
N SER A 62 9.26 -18.86 0.27
CA SER A 62 9.07 -19.18 -1.15
C SER A 62 7.83 -20.05 -1.41
N LEU A 63 7.47 -20.95 -0.48
CA LEU A 63 6.24 -21.74 -0.55
C LEU A 63 4.98 -20.88 -0.35
N VAL A 64 4.99 -19.98 0.62
CA VAL A 64 3.89 -19.05 0.87
C VAL A 64 3.70 -18.10 -0.32
N ARG A 65 4.80 -17.58 -0.88
CA ARG A 65 4.77 -16.74 -2.08
C ARG A 65 4.14 -17.47 -3.27
N ARG A 66 4.53 -18.72 -3.53
CA ARG A 66 3.93 -19.56 -4.59
C ARG A 66 2.46 -19.87 -4.33
N ALA A 67 2.09 -20.20 -3.10
CA ALA A 67 0.71 -20.50 -2.74
C ALA A 67 -0.19 -19.26 -2.90
N MET A 68 0.33 -18.08 -2.57
CA MET A 68 -0.39 -16.82 -2.69
C MET A 68 -0.60 -16.39 -4.15
N LEU A 69 0.46 -16.45 -4.98
CA LEU A 69 0.36 -16.23 -6.43
C LEU A 69 -0.62 -17.21 -7.10
N ALA A 70 -0.65 -18.47 -6.65
CA ALA A 70 -1.62 -19.45 -7.13
C ALA A 70 -3.05 -19.18 -6.64
N ALA A 71 -3.21 -18.47 -5.52
CA ALA A 71 -4.50 -18.17 -4.90
C ALA A 71 -5.12 -16.84 -5.35
N GLU A 72 -4.36 -15.92 -5.97
CA GLU A 72 -4.87 -14.63 -6.47
C GLU A 72 -6.09 -14.80 -7.39
N GLY A 73 -6.00 -15.71 -8.36
CA GLY A 73 -7.09 -16.01 -9.31
C GLY A 73 -8.38 -16.48 -8.62
N PRO A 74 -8.38 -17.58 -7.86
CA PRO A 74 -9.59 -18.11 -7.24
C PRO A 74 -10.14 -17.22 -6.11
N VAL A 75 -9.29 -16.56 -5.32
CA VAL A 75 -9.76 -15.74 -4.19
C VAL A 75 -10.37 -14.43 -4.69
N ASN A 76 -9.89 -13.86 -5.80
CA ASN A 76 -10.53 -12.70 -6.42
C ASN A 76 -11.89 -13.06 -7.03
N GLN A 77 -12.00 -14.21 -7.70
CA GLN A 77 -13.26 -14.70 -8.26
C GLN A 77 -14.34 -14.93 -7.20
N VAL A 78 -13.96 -15.51 -6.05
CA VAL A 78 -14.90 -15.69 -4.92
C VAL A 78 -15.40 -14.36 -4.40
N VAL A 79 -14.54 -13.35 -4.28
CA VAL A 79 -14.96 -12.00 -3.85
C VAL A 79 -15.87 -11.34 -4.88
N THR A 80 -15.53 -11.40 -6.17
CA THR A 80 -16.38 -10.85 -7.24
C THR A 80 -17.74 -11.55 -7.32
N LEU A 81 -17.79 -12.87 -7.14
CA LEU A 81 -19.05 -13.63 -7.10
C LEU A 81 -19.91 -13.24 -5.90
N LEU A 82 -19.29 -13.01 -4.75
CA LEU A 82 -20.01 -12.57 -3.55
C LEU A 82 -20.56 -11.14 -3.70
N ASP A 83 -19.81 -10.23 -4.34
CA ASP A 83 -20.26 -8.87 -4.63
C ASP A 83 -21.40 -8.86 -5.69
N ALA A 84 -21.34 -9.75 -6.68
CA ALA A 84 -22.34 -9.84 -7.75
C ALA A 84 -23.70 -10.41 -7.30
N VAL A 85 -23.76 -11.12 -6.17
CA VAL A 85 -24.99 -11.76 -5.65
C VAL A 85 -25.78 -10.83 -4.71
N GLY A 86 -25.30 -9.61 -4.41
CA GLY A 86 -26.11 -8.55 -3.79
C GLY A 86 -26.66 -8.90 -2.40
N LEU A 87 -25.85 -9.52 -1.54
CA LEU A 87 -26.22 -9.84 -0.15
C LEU A 87 -25.86 -8.67 0.78
N ASP A 88 -26.64 -7.61 0.64
CA ASP A 88 -26.23 -6.23 0.89
C ASP A 88 -26.38 -5.69 2.32
N ASP A 89 -26.52 -6.50 3.38
CA ASP A 89 -26.61 -5.91 4.74
C ASP A 89 -25.88 -6.69 5.83
N ASN A 90 -25.99 -8.03 5.85
CA ASN A 90 -25.43 -8.82 6.95
C ASN A 90 -23.98 -9.28 6.69
N LEU A 91 -23.55 -9.30 5.42
CA LEU A 91 -22.23 -9.78 5.00
C LEU A 91 -21.20 -8.69 4.75
N PHE A 92 -21.54 -7.40 4.88
CA PHE A 92 -20.55 -6.33 4.97
C PHE A 92 -19.53 -6.63 6.06
N SER A 93 -19.97 -7.24 7.17
CA SER A 93 -19.09 -7.68 8.25
C SER A 93 -18.08 -8.76 7.83
N ILE A 94 -18.42 -9.65 6.89
CA ILE A 94 -17.52 -10.72 6.42
C ILE A 94 -16.66 -10.22 5.26
N GLY A 95 -17.21 -9.44 4.33
CA GLY A 95 -16.46 -8.77 3.27
C GLY A 95 -15.42 -7.81 3.83
N ASP A 96 -15.80 -6.99 4.82
CA ASP A 96 -14.87 -6.16 5.57
C ASP A 96 -13.95 -6.99 6.45
N ARG A 97 -14.37 -8.13 7.00
CA ARG A 97 -13.47 -9.00 7.77
C ARG A 97 -12.49 -9.75 6.88
N LEU A 98 -12.87 -10.11 5.65
CA LEU A 98 -11.99 -10.70 4.65
C LEU A 98 -11.07 -9.65 4.02
N ARG A 99 -11.56 -8.43 3.76
CA ARG A 99 -10.74 -7.27 3.37
C ARG A 99 -9.88 -6.79 4.53
N ARG A 100 -10.31 -6.95 5.77
CA ARG A 100 -9.52 -6.76 6.99
C ARG A 100 -8.57 -7.91 7.22
N VAL A 101 -8.79 -9.11 6.67
CA VAL A 101 -7.87 -10.28 6.67
C VAL A 101 -6.84 -10.22 5.54
N ARG A 102 -7.23 -9.77 4.34
CA ARG A 102 -6.29 -9.32 3.30
C ARG A 102 -5.55 -8.04 3.75
N GLY A 103 -6.26 -7.19 4.47
CA GLY A 103 -5.78 -6.02 5.20
C GLY A 103 -5.30 -6.34 6.61
N LEU A 104 -5.19 -7.63 7.02
CA LEU A 104 -4.55 -8.05 8.27
C LEU A 104 -3.05 -8.10 7.95
N ARG A 105 -2.56 -7.04 7.29
CA ARG A 105 -1.26 -6.50 7.63
C ARG A 105 -1.33 -6.31 9.14
N VAL A 106 -0.44 -6.99 9.84
CA VAL A 106 -0.30 -6.83 11.28
C VAL A 106 -0.30 -5.34 11.55
N ARG A 107 -1.26 -4.87 12.37
CA ARG A 107 -1.26 -3.48 12.86
C ARG A 107 0.18 -3.12 13.24
N GLY A 108 0.79 -2.17 12.53
CA GLY A 108 2.14 -1.67 12.81
C GLY A 108 3.31 -2.35 12.09
N GLN A 109 3.11 -3.04 10.96
CA GLN A 109 4.21 -3.44 10.07
C GLN A 109 3.92 -3.04 8.62
N PHE A 110 3.95 -1.75 8.34
CA PHE A 110 4.05 -1.28 6.95
C PHE A 110 5.47 -1.46 6.46
N ALA A 111 5.65 -1.88 5.21
CA ALA A 111 6.94 -1.83 4.52
C ALA A 111 6.88 -0.63 3.56
N PRO A 112 7.83 0.31 3.59
CA PRO A 112 7.84 1.38 2.60
C PRO A 112 8.40 0.84 1.29
N ILE A 113 7.98 1.41 0.16
CA ILE A 113 8.70 1.18 -1.10
C ILE A 113 10.14 1.70 -0.94
N GLU A 114 11.12 0.98 -1.52
CA GLU A 114 12.53 1.38 -1.46
C GLU A 114 12.72 2.83 -1.93
N GLY A 115 13.37 3.66 -1.09
CA GLY A 115 13.60 5.08 -1.37
C GLY A 115 12.41 6.00 -1.12
N ALA A 116 11.23 5.49 -0.78
CA ALA A 116 10.02 6.32 -0.63
C ALA A 116 10.12 7.28 0.56
N VAL A 117 10.64 6.83 1.70
CA VAL A 117 10.80 7.65 2.91
C VAL A 117 11.83 8.75 2.69
N GLU A 118 12.95 8.41 2.05
CA GLU A 118 14.02 9.34 1.69
C GLU A 118 13.53 10.39 0.69
N MET A 119 12.77 9.95 -0.32
CA MET A 119 12.14 10.83 -1.30
C MET A 119 11.20 11.83 -0.61
N VAL A 120 10.27 11.35 0.23
CA VAL A 120 9.33 12.23 0.97
C VAL A 120 10.12 13.24 1.80
N ASN A 121 11.14 12.78 2.54
CA ASN A 121 11.96 13.67 3.36
C ASN A 121 12.70 14.73 2.55
N SER A 122 13.16 14.41 1.33
CA SER A 122 13.83 15.37 0.45
C SER A 122 12.87 16.39 -0.18
N LEU A 123 11.60 16.02 -0.34
CA LEU A 123 10.59 16.87 -0.98
C LEU A 123 9.93 17.83 0.00
N GLN A 124 9.85 17.49 1.29
CA GLN A 124 9.15 18.29 2.30
C GLN A 124 9.71 19.72 2.42
N ASP A 125 11.00 19.92 2.14
CA ASP A 125 11.63 21.24 2.22
C ASP A 125 11.31 22.13 1.01
N SER A 126 10.83 21.54 -0.09
CA SER A 126 10.61 22.22 -1.37
C SER A 126 9.15 22.32 -1.79
N TYR A 127 8.27 21.48 -1.27
CA TYR A 127 6.86 21.41 -1.66
C TYR A 127 5.96 21.15 -0.47
N GLN A 128 4.73 21.65 -0.56
CA GLN A 128 3.63 21.18 0.29
C GLN A 128 3.29 19.75 -0.10
N LEU A 129 3.29 18.84 0.88
CA LEU A 129 2.99 17.43 0.62
C LEU A 129 1.66 17.05 1.25
N GLY A 130 0.93 16.16 0.58
CA GLY A 130 -0.27 15.57 1.14
C GLY A 130 -0.40 14.08 0.81
N ILE A 131 -1.26 13.40 1.56
CA ILE A 131 -1.67 12.02 1.29
C ILE A 131 -3.13 12.03 0.84
N ILE A 132 -3.43 11.34 -0.26
CA ILE A 132 -4.80 11.02 -0.69
C ILE A 132 -4.85 9.51 -0.86
N THR A 133 -5.61 8.83 0.01
CA THR A 133 -5.64 7.37 0.02
C THR A 133 -7.03 6.82 0.26
N THR A 134 -7.27 5.62 -0.26
CA THR A 134 -8.47 4.84 0.07
C THR A 134 -8.33 4.06 1.38
N ARG A 135 -7.18 4.13 2.07
CA ARG A 135 -6.99 3.55 3.40
C ARG A 135 -7.80 4.28 4.47
N SER A 136 -8.01 3.60 5.59
CA SER A 136 -8.59 4.21 6.78
C SER A 136 -7.66 5.28 7.34
N ARG A 137 -8.22 6.24 8.08
CA ARG A 137 -7.43 7.22 8.81
C ARG A 137 -6.47 6.58 9.81
N GLU A 138 -6.91 5.52 10.49
CA GLU A 138 -6.06 4.77 11.43
C GLU A 138 -4.82 4.23 10.71
N ASP A 139 -5.00 3.58 9.56
CA ASP A 139 -3.88 2.98 8.80
C ASP A 139 -2.94 4.05 8.22
N ALA A 140 -3.50 5.13 7.66
CA ALA A 140 -2.70 6.21 7.09
C ALA A 140 -1.79 6.83 8.14
N TRP A 141 -2.33 7.20 9.31
CA TRP A 141 -1.53 7.76 10.39
C TRP A 141 -0.59 6.75 11.04
N ALA A 142 -0.94 5.46 11.06
CA ALA A 142 -0.05 4.43 11.54
C ALA A 142 1.20 4.30 10.63
N PHE A 143 1.05 4.37 9.31
CA PHE A 143 2.19 4.43 8.39
C PHE A 143 3.04 5.68 8.61
N VAL A 144 2.41 6.86 8.65
CA VAL A 144 3.11 8.14 8.83
C VAL A 144 3.95 8.13 10.10
N ARG A 145 3.38 7.69 11.22
CA ARG A 145 4.07 7.59 12.52
C ARG A 145 5.16 6.51 12.54
N GLN A 146 4.97 5.40 11.83
CA GLN A 146 5.96 4.32 11.80
C GLN A 146 7.29 4.77 11.17
N PHE A 147 7.25 5.78 10.28
CA PHE A 147 8.41 6.29 9.55
C PHE A 147 8.75 7.76 9.87
N ASP A 148 8.23 8.29 10.97
CA ASP A 148 8.48 9.66 11.45
C ASP A 148 8.17 10.76 10.40
N LEU A 149 7.10 10.58 9.61
CA LEU A 149 6.72 11.47 8.51
C LEU A 149 5.65 12.50 8.89
N GLU A 150 5.30 12.65 10.17
CA GLU A 150 4.21 13.54 10.61
C GLU A 150 4.42 15.00 10.22
N ARG A 151 5.67 15.43 10.12
CA ARG A 151 6.04 16.80 9.74
C ARG A 151 6.09 17.02 8.23
N ALA A 152 6.11 15.94 7.46
CA ALA A 152 6.25 16.02 6.01
C ALA A 152 4.93 16.35 5.32
N PHE A 153 3.79 15.96 5.89
CA PHE A 153 2.48 16.07 5.25
C PHE A 153 1.58 17.13 5.89
N ASP A 154 1.16 18.12 5.11
CA ASP A 154 0.24 19.18 5.51
C ASP A 154 -1.21 18.69 5.59
N VAL A 155 -1.56 17.68 4.78
CA VAL A 155 -2.92 17.14 4.67
C VAL A 155 -2.92 15.63 4.43
N VAL A 156 -3.85 14.94 5.09
CA VAL A 156 -4.10 13.51 4.92
C VAL A 156 -5.59 13.28 4.68
N SER A 157 -5.97 13.02 3.43
CA SER A 157 -7.32 12.68 3.01
C SER A 157 -7.47 11.17 2.87
N THR A 158 -8.49 10.63 3.54
CA THR A 158 -8.71 9.20 3.75
C THR A 158 -10.07 8.78 3.22
N ARG A 159 -10.39 7.48 3.26
CA ARG A 159 -11.72 7.00 2.84
C ARG A 159 -12.86 7.68 3.60
N GLU A 160 -12.63 7.97 4.88
CA GLU A 160 -13.59 8.62 5.78
C GLU A 160 -13.85 10.10 5.42
N ASP A 161 -13.05 10.69 4.54
CA ASP A 161 -13.19 12.10 4.12
C ASP A 161 -14.03 12.28 2.84
N THR A 162 -14.54 11.17 2.28
CA THR A 162 -15.30 11.17 1.04
C THR A 162 -16.65 10.50 1.21
N TRP A 163 -17.65 10.99 0.49
CA TRP A 163 -18.97 10.39 0.47
C TRP A 163 -19.00 9.35 -0.67
N ARG A 164 -19.55 8.16 -0.40
CA ARG A 164 -19.85 7.21 -1.47
C ARG A 164 -21.06 7.71 -2.24
N LEU A 165 -20.88 7.98 -3.53
CA LEU A 165 -21.96 8.25 -4.47
C LEU A 165 -22.66 6.96 -4.86
#